data_AF-A0A7S3EW74-F1
#
_entry.id   AF-A0A7S3EW74-F1
#
_cell.length_a   1.000
_cell.length_b   1.000
_cell.length_c   1.000
_cell.angle_alpha   90.00
_cell.angle_beta   90.00
_cell.angle_gamma   90.00
#
_symmetry.space_group_name_H-M   'P 1'
#
loop_
_entity.id
_entity.type
_entity.pdbx_description
1 polymer ?
#
loop_
_entity_poly.entity_id
_entity_poly.type
_entity_poly.pdbx_seq_one_letter_code
_entity_poly.pdbx_strand_id
1 'polypeptide(L)'
;KFYLRGVASDGAPMCFWQTSKNDPKVRNVQSCLLAVIFWCMHLEQLLDSRRAREARSFVVVIDRIDNVQDLPLLLAAIPILQENFPERLQTIYICPANLVLRGLWRLVRPLLNEKTRRLVTMVRTTKELQHFIDPSQLPRRMGGTDEWEFEPERDVPEIVRCFYND
;
A
#
# COMPACT_ATOMS: atom_id res chain seq x y z
N LYS A 1 -4.51 -2.00 6.90
CA LYS A 1 -4.60 -3.31 6.24
C LYS A 1 -4.48 -3.13 4.73
N PHE A 2 -4.18 -4.19 3.98
CA PHE A 2 -3.90 -4.12 2.54
C PHE A 2 -5.04 -4.72 1.71
N TYR A 3 -5.24 -4.21 0.49
CA TYR A 3 -6.14 -4.78 -0.51
C TYR A 3 -5.71 -4.43 -1.93
N LEU A 4 -6.20 -5.17 -2.93
CA LEU A 4 -6.00 -4.90 -4.36
C LEU A 4 -7.26 -4.29 -4.94
N ARG A 5 -7.11 -3.22 -5.72
CA ARG A 5 -8.24 -2.61 -6.43
C ARG A 5 -7.78 -1.64 -7.52
N GLY A 6 -8.45 -1.66 -8.65
CA GLY A 6 -8.18 -0.73 -9.74
C GLY A 6 -6.84 -0.93 -10.44
N VAL A 7 -6.61 -0.13 -11.47
CA VAL A 7 -5.37 -0.12 -12.25
C VAL A 7 -4.86 1.30 -12.48
N ALA A 8 -3.56 1.44 -12.65
CA ALA A 8 -2.94 2.67 -13.13
C ALA A 8 -3.23 2.89 -14.62
N SER A 9 -2.83 4.05 -15.16
CA SER A 9 -3.10 4.44 -16.56
C SER A 9 -2.46 3.53 -17.60
N ASP A 10 -1.38 2.83 -17.24
CA ASP A 10 -0.70 1.83 -18.06
C ASP A 10 -1.21 0.39 -17.83
N GLY A 11 -2.28 0.25 -17.04
CA GLY A 11 -2.86 -1.05 -16.69
C GLY A 11 -2.19 -1.77 -15.52
N ALA A 12 -1.16 -1.20 -14.89
CA ALA A 12 -0.53 -1.81 -13.73
C ALA A 12 -1.53 -1.94 -12.57
N PRO A 13 -1.67 -3.13 -11.94
CA PRO A 13 -2.56 -3.29 -10.79
C PRO A 13 -2.14 -2.39 -9.63
N MET A 14 -3.12 -1.86 -8.91
CA MET A 14 -2.89 -1.06 -7.71
C MET A 14 -3.19 -1.84 -6.44
N CYS A 15 -2.30 -1.72 -5.47
CA CYS A 15 -2.52 -2.17 -4.10
C CYS A 15 -2.63 -0.98 -3.16
N PHE A 16 -3.55 -1.06 -2.22
CA PHE A 16 -3.82 -0.01 -1.25
C PHE A 16 -3.40 -0.49 0.13
N TRP A 17 -2.69 0.36 0.86
CA TRP A 17 -2.49 0.21 2.29
C TRP A 17 -3.33 1.25 3.03
N GLN A 18 -4.48 0.84 3.55
CA GLN A 18 -5.33 1.67 4.40
C GLN A 18 -4.82 1.64 5.84
N THR A 19 -4.12 2.70 6.23
CA THR A 19 -3.46 2.79 7.54
C THR A 19 -4.45 2.86 8.70
N SER A 20 -5.62 3.51 8.53
CA SER A 20 -6.66 3.64 9.57
C SER A 20 -7.25 2.32 10.05
N LYS A 21 -7.13 1.24 9.25
CA LYS A 21 -7.57 -0.11 9.63
C LYS A 21 -6.49 -0.91 10.39
N ASN A 22 -5.33 -0.30 10.67
CA ASN A 22 -4.33 -0.89 11.56
C ASN A 22 -4.56 -0.32 12.97
N ASP A 23 -4.73 -1.17 13.97
CA ASP A 23 -4.74 -0.71 15.37
C ASP A 23 -3.45 -1.18 16.06
N PRO A 24 -2.48 -0.26 16.30
CA PRO A 24 -1.21 -0.57 16.97
C PRO A 24 -1.37 -1.13 18.38
N LYS A 25 -2.52 -0.91 19.05
CA LYS A 25 -2.75 -1.33 20.44
C LYS A 25 -3.13 -2.79 20.58
N VAL A 26 -3.72 -3.38 19.55
CA VAL A 26 -4.24 -4.76 19.60
C VAL A 26 -3.53 -5.70 18.64
N ARG A 27 -2.81 -5.19 17.64
CA ARG A 27 -2.14 -6.05 16.65
C ARG A 27 -0.90 -6.77 17.21
N ASN A 28 -0.61 -7.93 16.64
CA ASN A 28 0.70 -8.55 16.70
C ASN A 28 1.60 -8.08 15.53
N VAL A 29 2.86 -7.68 15.83
CA VAL A 29 3.81 -7.26 14.77
C VAL A 29 4.11 -8.41 13.81
N GLN A 30 4.47 -9.60 14.34
CA GLN A 30 4.89 -10.75 13.55
C GLN A 30 3.79 -11.20 12.61
N SER A 31 2.55 -11.29 13.12
CA SER A 31 1.40 -11.66 12.30
C SER A 31 1.14 -10.62 11.19
N CYS A 32 1.32 -9.32 11.49
CA CYS A 32 1.28 -8.30 10.44
C CYS A 32 2.41 -8.43 9.40
N LEU A 33 3.61 -8.88 9.78
CA LEU A 33 4.69 -9.15 8.82
C LEU A 33 4.39 -10.37 7.94
N LEU A 34 3.78 -11.43 8.49
CA LEU A 34 3.30 -12.56 7.69
C LEU A 34 2.26 -12.12 6.66
N ALA A 35 1.36 -11.21 7.04
CA ALA A 35 0.43 -10.60 6.10
C ALA A 35 1.16 -9.80 5.00
N VAL A 36 2.20 -9.02 5.35
CA VAL A 36 3.03 -8.32 4.35
C VAL A 36 3.65 -9.31 3.37
N ILE A 37 4.27 -10.39 3.85
CA ILE A 37 4.89 -11.43 3.03
C ILE A 37 3.84 -12.09 2.11
N PHE A 38 2.66 -12.40 2.64
CA PHE A 38 1.55 -12.91 1.83
C PHE A 38 1.20 -11.97 0.68
N TRP A 39 1.06 -10.66 0.95
CA TRP A 39 0.73 -9.69 -0.09
C TRP A 39 1.85 -9.54 -1.13
N CYS A 40 3.11 -9.63 -0.71
CA CYS A 40 4.24 -9.69 -1.65
C CYS A 40 4.09 -10.87 -2.61
N MET A 41 3.90 -12.08 -2.07
CA MET A 41 3.77 -13.30 -2.87
C MET A 41 2.52 -13.26 -3.78
N HIS A 42 1.41 -12.75 -3.26
CA HIS A 42 0.16 -12.66 -4.00
C HIS A 42 0.26 -11.70 -5.20
N LEU A 43 0.96 -10.57 -5.02
CA LEU A 43 1.26 -9.63 -6.10
C LEU A 43 2.16 -10.26 -7.16
N GLU A 44 3.22 -10.96 -6.76
CA GLU A 44 4.10 -11.67 -7.70
C GLU A 44 3.33 -12.72 -8.50
N GLN A 45 2.50 -13.53 -7.85
CA GLN A 45 1.64 -14.52 -8.52
C GLN A 45 0.65 -13.88 -9.50
N LEU A 46 0.07 -12.74 -9.12
CA LEU A 46 -0.84 -11.98 -10.00
C LEU A 46 -0.12 -11.55 -11.27
N LEU A 47 1.08 -11.00 -11.13
CA LEU A 47 1.91 -10.50 -12.25
C LEU A 47 2.47 -11.65 -13.11
N ASP A 48 2.76 -12.81 -12.53
CA ASP A 48 3.24 -13.99 -13.27
C ASP A 48 2.12 -14.77 -13.96
N SER A 49 0.85 -14.52 -13.61
CA SER A 49 -0.28 -15.21 -14.22
C SER A 49 -0.37 -14.87 -15.73
N ARG A 50 -0.67 -15.88 -16.57
CA ARG A 50 -0.70 -15.75 -18.05
C ARG A 50 -1.63 -14.65 -18.60
N ARG A 51 -2.52 -14.10 -17.77
CA ARG A 51 -3.45 -13.00 -18.03
C ARG A 51 -2.83 -11.60 -17.85
N ALA A 52 -1.77 -11.47 -17.06
CA ALA A 52 -1.09 -10.20 -16.79
C ALA A 52 0.11 -9.94 -17.73
N ARG A 53 0.11 -10.49 -18.94
CA ARG A 53 1.28 -10.49 -19.85
C ARG A 53 1.80 -9.09 -20.22
N GLU A 54 0.99 -8.06 -20.03
CA GLU A 54 1.36 -6.65 -20.24
C GLU A 54 1.80 -5.96 -18.95
N ALA A 55 1.27 -6.35 -17.78
CA ALA A 55 1.58 -5.74 -16.50
C ALA A 55 2.89 -6.31 -15.94
N ARG A 56 3.97 -5.55 -16.08
CA ARG A 56 5.31 -5.89 -15.55
C ARG A 56 5.56 -5.32 -14.15
N SER A 57 4.63 -4.50 -13.67
CA SER A 57 4.77 -3.73 -12.45
C SER A 57 3.45 -3.55 -11.73
N PHE A 58 3.51 -3.01 -10.53
CA PHE A 58 2.36 -2.62 -9.72
C PHE A 58 2.61 -1.29 -9.02
N VAL A 59 1.52 -0.63 -8.62
CA VAL A 59 1.53 0.64 -7.89
C VAL A 59 1.01 0.42 -6.47
N VAL A 60 1.65 1.08 -5.49
CA VAL A 60 1.20 1.09 -4.10
C VAL A 60 0.58 2.45 -3.78
N VAL A 61 -0.59 2.46 -3.17
CA VAL A 61 -1.22 3.66 -2.62
C VAL A 61 -1.33 3.52 -1.10
N ILE A 62 -0.55 4.30 -0.36
CA ILE A 62 -0.64 4.39 1.10
C ILE A 62 -1.70 5.44 1.44
N ASP A 63 -2.85 4.96 1.88
CA ASP A 63 -3.98 5.75 2.34
C ASP A 63 -3.81 6.09 3.82
N ARG A 64 -3.62 7.38 4.07
CA ARG A 64 -3.37 7.99 5.36
C ARG A 64 -4.55 8.82 5.89
N ILE A 65 -5.74 8.65 5.33
CA ILE A 65 -6.95 9.28 5.89
C ILE A 65 -7.22 8.58 7.22
N ASP A 66 -7.39 9.37 8.29
CA ASP A 66 -7.50 8.89 9.68
C ASP A 66 -6.30 8.02 10.13
N ASN A 67 -5.10 8.41 9.69
CA ASN A 67 -3.87 7.67 9.96
C ASN A 67 -3.56 7.53 11.46
N VAL A 68 -3.49 6.28 11.94
CA VAL A 68 -3.13 5.89 13.32
C VAL A 68 -1.63 5.89 13.62
N GLN A 69 -0.77 6.19 12.63
CA GLN A 69 0.70 6.20 12.72
C GLN A 69 1.30 4.98 13.42
N ASP A 70 1.58 3.94 12.64
CA ASP A 70 2.14 2.69 13.14
C ASP A 70 3.64 2.57 12.82
N LEU A 71 4.47 3.34 13.53
CA LEU A 71 5.91 3.38 13.29
C LEU A 71 6.59 2.01 13.47
N PRO A 72 6.31 1.22 14.53
CA PRO A 72 6.96 -0.08 14.70
C PRO A 72 6.67 -1.05 13.55
N LEU A 73 5.42 -1.12 13.08
CA LEU A 73 5.08 -1.97 11.94
C LEU A 73 5.75 -1.49 10.66
N LEU A 74 5.75 -0.17 10.41
CA LEU A 74 6.41 0.41 9.25
C LEU A 74 7.90 0.07 9.22
N LEU A 75 8.61 0.28 10.34
CA LEU A 75 10.04 -0.01 10.43
C LEU A 75 10.34 -1.50 10.25
N ALA A 76 9.49 -2.38 10.79
CA ALA A 76 9.65 -3.82 10.66
C ALA A 76 9.32 -4.34 9.25
N ALA A 77 8.40 -3.69 8.54
CA ALA A 77 8.03 -4.08 7.17
C ALA A 77 9.08 -3.64 6.14
N ILE A 78 9.73 -2.48 6.32
CA ILE A 78 10.66 -1.90 5.34
C ILE A 78 11.69 -2.89 4.77
N PRO A 79 12.42 -3.69 5.57
CA PRO A 79 13.38 -4.67 5.03
C PRO A 79 12.72 -5.70 4.12
N ILE A 80 11.58 -6.28 4.54
CA ILE A 80 10.80 -7.24 3.76
C ILE A 80 10.35 -6.62 2.44
N LEU A 81 9.80 -5.40 2.50
CA LEU A 81 9.35 -4.69 1.30
C LEU A 81 10.52 -4.45 0.33
N GLN A 82 11.69 -4.07 0.81
CA GLN A 82 12.85 -3.77 -0.04
C GLN A 82 13.49 -4.99 -0.68
N GLU A 83 13.44 -6.15 -0.02
CA GLU A 83 13.94 -7.41 -0.56
C GLU A 83 12.98 -7.98 -1.62
N ASN A 84 11.67 -7.81 -1.42
CA ASN A 84 10.65 -8.42 -2.29
C ASN A 84 10.20 -7.53 -3.46
N PHE A 85 10.23 -6.20 -3.32
CA PHE A 85 9.61 -5.29 -4.30
C PHE A 85 10.51 -4.54 -5.30
N PRO A 86 11.85 -4.70 -5.37
CA PRO A 86 12.66 -3.71 -6.07
C PRO A 86 12.44 -3.68 -7.58
N GLU A 87 12.10 -4.80 -8.24
CA GLU A 87 12.02 -4.83 -9.72
C GLU A 87 10.63 -4.57 -10.31
N ARG A 88 9.57 -4.95 -9.60
CA ARG A 88 8.19 -4.82 -10.09
C ARG A 88 7.43 -3.63 -9.49
N LEU A 89 7.97 -2.95 -8.48
CA LEU A 89 7.34 -1.75 -7.94
C LEU A 89 7.57 -0.56 -8.87
N GLN A 90 6.48 0.06 -9.33
CA GLN A 90 6.53 1.23 -10.20
C GLN A 90 6.51 2.55 -9.45
N THR A 91 5.59 2.71 -8.49
CA THR A 91 5.44 3.94 -7.72
C THR A 91 4.73 3.65 -6.41
N ILE A 92 5.11 4.37 -5.34
CA ILE A 92 4.41 4.42 -4.06
C ILE A 92 3.83 5.83 -3.90
N TYR A 93 2.50 5.97 -3.99
CA TYR A 93 1.81 7.19 -3.63
C TYR A 93 1.51 7.20 -2.13
N ILE A 94 1.86 8.27 -1.42
CA ILE A 94 1.50 8.46 0.00
C ILE A 94 0.55 9.64 0.12
N CYS A 95 -0.70 9.40 0.50
CA CYS A 95 -1.75 10.42 0.49
C CYS A 95 -2.72 10.26 1.69
N PRO A 96 -3.07 11.34 2.41
CA PRO A 96 -2.53 12.69 2.31
C PRO A 96 -1.15 12.84 2.98
N ALA A 97 -0.31 13.68 2.37
CA ALA A 97 0.99 14.09 2.89
C ALA A 97 0.85 15.40 3.69
N ASN A 98 0.69 15.26 5.01
CA ASN A 98 0.67 16.37 5.97
C ASN A 98 2.07 16.63 6.58
N LEU A 99 2.21 17.69 7.40
CA LEU A 99 3.52 18.07 7.97
C LEU A 99 4.14 16.94 8.82
N VAL A 100 3.30 16.14 9.49
CA VAL A 100 3.71 14.96 10.27
C VAL A 100 4.47 13.95 9.40
N LEU A 101 4.01 13.72 8.16
CA LEU A 101 4.70 12.81 7.23
C LEU A 101 6.12 13.27 6.93
N ARG A 102 6.38 14.59 6.88
CA ARG A 102 7.74 15.09 6.62
C ARG A 102 8.71 14.74 7.75
N GLY A 103 8.24 14.73 8.99
CA GLY A 103 9.03 14.27 10.14
C GLY A 103 9.30 12.77 10.04
N LEU A 104 8.24 11.97 9.81
CA LEU A 104 8.35 10.52 9.63
C LEU A 104 9.28 10.14 8.47
N TRP A 105 9.22 10.87 7.35
CA TRP A 105 10.07 10.63 6.18
C TRP A 105 11.55 10.82 6.49
N ARG A 106 11.93 11.75 7.36
CA ARG A 106 13.34 11.92 7.77
C ARG A 106 13.86 10.70 8.52
N LEU A 107 13.00 9.99 9.25
CA LEU A 107 13.33 8.75 9.95
C LEU A 107 13.37 7.54 9.02
N VAL A 108 12.42 7.46 8.09
CA VAL A 108 12.24 6.31 7.19
C VAL A 108 13.21 6.34 6.01
N ARG A 109 13.44 7.51 5.41
CA ARG A 109 14.24 7.66 4.18
C ARG A 109 15.64 7.02 4.29
N PRO A 110 16.42 7.16 5.38
CA PRO A 110 17.74 6.54 5.50
C PRO A 110 17.71 5.01 5.39
N LEU A 111 16.61 4.38 5.81
CA LEU A 111 16.44 2.92 5.78
C LEU A 111 16.14 2.41 4.36
N LEU A 112 15.50 3.23 3.53
CA LEU A 112 15.19 2.89 2.14
C LEU A 112 16.44 2.90 1.25
N ASN A 113 16.59 1.92 0.36
CA ASN A 113 17.59 1.95 -0.71
C ASN A 113 17.26 3.06 -1.74
N GLU A 114 18.25 3.44 -2.55
CA GLU A 114 18.10 4.54 -3.50
C GLU A 114 16.97 4.31 -4.51
N LYS A 115 16.84 3.08 -5.02
CA LYS A 115 15.78 2.71 -5.96
C LYS A 115 14.40 2.98 -5.36
N THR A 116 14.12 2.47 -4.17
CA THR A 116 12.83 2.64 -3.48
C THR A 116 12.56 4.11 -3.17
N ARG A 117 13.56 4.89 -2.75
CA ARG A 117 13.39 6.33 -2.49
C ARG A 117 12.89 7.09 -3.72
N ARG A 118 13.34 6.73 -4.92
CA ARG A 118 12.94 7.38 -6.19
C ARG A 118 11.51 7.04 -6.60
N LEU A 119 10.95 5.93 -6.12
CA LEU A 119 9.58 5.49 -6.44
C LEU A 119 8.54 6.13 -5.51
N VAL A 120 8.94 6.80 -4.42
CA VAL A 120 8.00 7.41 -3.47
C VAL A 120 7.56 8.79 -3.95
N THR A 121 6.26 8.96 -4.15
CA THR A 121 5.60 10.24 -4.43
C THR A 121 4.66 10.61 -3.29
N MET A 122 4.98 11.69 -2.58
CA MET A 122 4.12 12.22 -1.52
C MET A 122 3.10 13.17 -2.13
N VAL A 123 1.81 12.88 -1.91
CA VAL A 123 0.70 13.63 -2.50
C VAL A 123 -0.04 14.37 -1.38
N ARG A 124 -0.16 15.69 -1.48
CA ARG A 124 -0.64 16.52 -0.37
C ARG A 124 -2.12 16.29 -0.07
N THR A 125 -2.94 16.12 -1.12
CA THR A 125 -4.40 16.00 -1.00
C THR A 125 -4.94 14.89 -1.87
N THR A 126 -6.11 14.33 -1.51
CA THR A 126 -6.82 13.34 -2.33
C THR A 126 -7.20 13.89 -3.70
N LYS A 127 -7.52 15.18 -3.79
CA LYS A 127 -7.76 15.86 -5.07
C LYS A 127 -6.53 15.84 -5.98
N GLU A 128 -5.34 16.08 -5.42
CA GLU A 128 -4.09 16.03 -6.18
C GLU A 128 -3.73 14.61 -6.63
N LEU A 129 -4.18 13.58 -5.90
CA LEU A 129 -3.98 12.18 -6.29
C LEU A 129 -4.63 11.87 -7.64
N GLN A 130 -5.72 12.55 -7.98
CA GLN A 130 -6.43 12.41 -9.26
C GLN A 130 -5.59 12.84 -10.47
N HIS A 131 -4.51 13.60 -10.28
CA HIS A 131 -3.57 13.91 -11.36
C HIS A 131 -2.70 12.71 -11.76
N PHE A 132 -2.61 11.70 -10.89
CA PHE A 132 -1.78 10.52 -11.08
C PHE A 132 -2.60 9.27 -11.40
N ILE A 133 -3.79 9.16 -10.82
CA ILE A 133 -4.66 7.99 -10.94
C ILE A 133 -6.05 8.45 -11.36
N ASP A 134 -6.63 7.79 -12.36
CA ASP A 134 -7.97 8.11 -12.85
C ASP A 134 -9.00 8.02 -11.70
N PRO A 135 -9.90 9.02 -11.52
CA PRO A 135 -10.92 8.98 -10.48
C PRO A 135 -11.80 7.73 -10.50
N SER A 136 -12.01 7.08 -11.65
CA SER A 136 -12.77 5.82 -11.74
C SER A 136 -12.04 4.63 -11.12
N GLN A 137 -10.73 4.73 -10.91
CA GLN A 137 -9.88 3.69 -10.35
C GLN A 137 -9.54 3.94 -8.87
N LEU A 138 -10.04 5.06 -8.31
CA LEU A 138 -9.84 5.45 -6.92
C LEU A 138 -11.13 5.30 -6.10
N PRO A 139 -11.04 4.78 -4.86
CA PRO A 139 -12.15 4.82 -3.91
C PRO A 139 -12.60 6.26 -3.63
N ARG A 140 -13.90 6.47 -3.41
CA ARG A 140 -14.48 7.79 -3.03
C ARG A 140 -13.74 8.49 -1.91
N ARG A 141 -13.38 7.77 -0.84
CA ARG A 141 -12.63 8.35 0.29
C ARG A 141 -11.26 8.89 -0.12
N MET A 142 -10.64 8.31 -1.13
CA MET A 142 -9.36 8.79 -1.69
C MET A 142 -9.54 9.81 -2.83
N GLY A 143 -10.74 10.38 -2.96
CA GLY A 143 -11.07 11.40 -3.94
C GLY A 143 -11.48 10.86 -5.31
N GLY A 144 -11.75 9.56 -5.45
CA GLY A 144 -12.25 9.00 -6.70
C GLY A 144 -13.78 8.93 -6.77
N THR A 145 -14.26 8.09 -7.68
CA THR A 145 -15.68 7.87 -7.98
C THR A 145 -16.12 6.43 -7.74
N ASP A 146 -15.17 5.54 -7.44
CA ASP A 146 -15.46 4.15 -7.11
C ASP A 146 -16.17 4.06 -5.75
N GLU A 147 -17.39 3.55 -5.77
CA GLU A 147 -18.28 3.45 -4.61
C GLU A 147 -17.93 2.30 -3.67
N TRP A 148 -17.05 1.40 -4.08
CA TRP A 148 -16.67 0.28 -3.23
C TRP A 148 -15.84 0.74 -2.02
N GLU A 149 -16.22 0.24 -0.86
CA GLU A 149 -15.54 0.50 0.41
C GLU A 149 -14.87 -0.76 0.92
N PHE A 150 -13.62 -0.63 1.34
CA PHE A 150 -12.84 -1.72 1.89
C PHE A 150 -13.27 -2.05 3.33
N GLU A 151 -13.64 -3.30 3.55
CA GLU A 151 -13.88 -3.87 4.87
C GLU A 151 -12.96 -5.08 5.10
N PRO A 152 -12.00 -5.04 6.06
CA PRO A 152 -11.05 -6.13 6.27
C PRO A 152 -11.71 -7.49 6.52
N GLU A 153 -12.83 -7.53 7.24
CA GLU A 153 -13.53 -8.77 7.59
C GLU A 153 -14.11 -9.47 6.36
N ARG A 154 -14.46 -8.70 5.33
CA ARG A 154 -15.05 -9.21 4.07
C ARG A 154 -14.00 -9.41 2.98
N ASP A 155 -13.09 -8.46 2.83
CA ASP A 155 -12.29 -8.30 1.62
C ASP A 155 -10.84 -8.80 1.77
N VAL A 156 -10.36 -8.99 3.00
CA VAL A 156 -9.05 -9.60 3.22
C VAL A 156 -9.17 -11.13 3.09
N PRO A 157 -8.29 -11.80 2.34
CA PRO A 157 -8.28 -13.25 2.24
C PRO A 157 -8.27 -13.91 3.62
N GLU A 158 -9.03 -15.00 3.78
CA GLU A 158 -9.17 -15.71 5.07
C GLU A 158 -7.82 -16.06 5.69
N ILE A 159 -6.88 -16.57 4.89
CA ILE A 159 -5.52 -16.87 5.34
C ILE A 159 -4.81 -15.67 5.97
N VAL A 160 -5.07 -14.45 5.47
CA VAL A 160 -4.50 -13.22 6.02
C VAL A 160 -5.27 -12.74 7.24
N ARG A 161 -6.59 -12.96 7.29
CA ARG A 161 -7.41 -12.63 8.48
C ARG A 161 -6.96 -13.42 9.71
N CYS A 162 -6.51 -14.67 9.55
CA CYS A 162 -5.90 -15.44 10.64
C CYS A 162 -4.74 -14.66 11.28
N PHE A 163 -3.85 -14.07 10.48
CA PHE A 163 -2.75 -13.26 10.98
C PHE A 163 -3.17 -11.94 11.65
N TYR A 164 -4.43 -11.52 11.52
CA TYR A 164 -4.91 -10.27 12.09
C TYR A 164 -5.68 -10.47 13.40
N ASN A 165 -6.10 -11.70 13.68
CA ASN A 165 -6.88 -12.07 14.85
C ASN A 165 -6.07 -12.83 15.91
N ASP A 166 -4.78 -13.08 15.64
CA ASP A 166 -3.75 -13.58 16.58
C ASP A 166 -3.05 -12.44 17.33
#